data_AF-A0AA38G0C2-F1
#
_entry.id   AF-A0AA38G0C2-F1
#
_cell.length_a   1.000
_cell.length_b   1.000
_cell.length_c   1.000
_cell.angle_alpha   90.00
_cell.angle_beta   90.00
_cell.angle_gamma   90.00
#
_symmetry.space_group_name_H-M   'P 1'
#
loop_
_entity.id
_entity.type
_entity.pdbx_description
1 polymer ?
#
loop_
_entity_poly.entity_id
_entity_poly.type
_entity_poly.pdbx_seq_one_letter_code
_entity_poly.pdbx_strand_id
1 'polypeptide(L)'
;AGQKLDYLERKKVWFYLNMLCGCSAMRRHLCCNQQKVKRGLWSPEEDEKLVSFITTNGHGCWSEVPQKSGLQRCGKSCRLRWINYLRPDIRRGNFTPQEEKLIIHFHNMFGN
;
A
#
# COMPACT_ATOMS: atom_id res chain seq x y z
N ALA A 1 16.85 -3.95 -16.30
CA ALA A 1 15.53 -4.17 -16.91
C ALA A 1 14.51 -4.88 -15.99
N GLY A 2 14.93 -5.83 -15.13
CA GLY A 2 14.02 -6.65 -14.32
C GLY A 2 13.20 -5.93 -13.22
N GLN A 3 13.72 -4.86 -12.61
CA GLN A 3 13.02 -4.16 -11.52
C GLN A 3 11.80 -3.33 -11.98
N LYS A 4 11.81 -2.84 -13.23
CA LYS A 4 10.73 -1.98 -13.76
C LYS A 4 9.51 -2.80 -14.20
N LEU A 5 9.74 -4.01 -14.74
CA LEU A 5 8.71 -4.99 -15.10
C LEU A 5 8.00 -5.54 -13.85
N ASP A 6 8.79 -5.87 -12.83
CA ASP A 6 8.30 -6.35 -11.54
C ASP A 6 7.41 -5.33 -10.80
N TYR A 7 7.77 -4.05 -10.86
CA TYR A 7 6.97 -2.96 -10.32
C TYR A 7 5.62 -2.79 -11.05
N LEU A 8 5.57 -3.00 -12.37
CA LEU A 8 4.37 -2.83 -13.17
C LEU A 8 3.36 -3.97 -12.97
N GLU A 9 3.83 -5.21 -12.86
CA GLU A 9 2.97 -6.37 -12.58
C GLU A 9 2.43 -6.34 -11.15
N ARG A 10 3.26 -6.01 -10.17
CA ARG A 10 2.83 -5.77 -8.79
C ARG A 10 1.81 -4.64 -8.66
N LYS A 11 1.93 -3.59 -9.50
CA LYS A 11 0.93 -2.51 -9.60
C LYS A 11 -0.42 -2.98 -10.12
N LYS A 12 -0.44 -3.89 -11.11
CA LYS A 12 -1.68 -4.51 -11.61
C LYS A 12 -2.33 -5.36 -10.53
N VAL A 13 -1.56 -6.18 -9.82
CA VAL A 13 -2.08 -7.00 -8.70
C VAL A 13 -2.68 -6.11 -7.60
N TRP A 14 -2.03 -5.00 -7.24
CA TRP A 14 -2.60 -4.03 -6.29
C TRP A 14 -3.88 -3.37 -6.80
N PHE A 15 -3.95 -3.03 -8.08
CA PHE A 15 -5.16 -2.53 -8.71
C PHE A 15 -6.30 -3.54 -8.55
N TYR A 16 -6.07 -4.82 -8.83
CA TYR A 16 -7.07 -5.88 -8.62
C TYR A 16 -7.47 -6.02 -7.15
N LEU A 17 -6.50 -6.04 -6.21
CA LEU A 17 -6.79 -6.15 -4.78
C LEU A 17 -7.55 -4.94 -4.22
N ASN A 18 -7.34 -3.73 -4.74
CA ASN A 18 -8.11 -2.55 -4.32
C ASN A 18 -9.43 -2.38 -5.09
N MET A 19 -9.52 -2.91 -6.31
CA MET A 19 -10.77 -2.94 -7.08
C MET A 19 -11.77 -3.96 -6.50
N LEU A 20 -11.28 -5.06 -5.93
CA LEU A 20 -12.09 -6.05 -5.21
C LEU A 20 -12.46 -5.61 -3.79
N CYS A 21 -11.75 -4.62 -3.22
CA CYS A 21 -12.27 -3.86 -2.09
C CYS A 21 -13.30 -2.85 -2.60
N GLY A 22 -14.41 -3.37 -3.12
CA GLY A 22 -15.63 -2.60 -3.30
C GLY A 22 -15.95 -1.91 -1.98
N CYS A 23 -16.17 -0.61 -2.03
CA CYS A 23 -16.78 0.13 -0.92
C CYS A 23 -18.19 -0.41 -0.69
N SER A 24 -18.31 -1.57 -0.06
CA SER A 24 -19.53 -2.02 0.58
C SER A 24 -19.65 -1.31 1.92
N ALA A 25 -20.85 -0.82 2.17
CA ALA A 25 -21.24 0.15 3.19
C ALA A 25 -20.73 -0.10 4.62
N MET A 26 -20.65 1.01 5.38
CA MET A 26 -20.53 1.15 6.84
C MET A 26 -19.14 1.12 7.48
N ARG A 27 -18.41 2.23 7.32
CA ARG A 27 -18.20 3.27 8.37
C ARG A 27 -17.71 4.52 7.64
N ARG A 28 -18.56 5.55 7.53
CA ARG A 28 -18.13 6.86 7.00
C ARG A 28 -17.21 7.49 8.04
N HIS A 29 -15.92 7.20 7.96
CA HIS A 29 -14.92 8.06 8.58
C HIS A 29 -15.02 9.42 7.88
N LEU A 30 -15.18 10.50 8.65
CA LEU A 30 -15.38 11.86 8.12
C LEU A 30 -14.27 12.36 7.17
N CYS A 31 -13.17 11.62 7.01
CA CYS A 31 -12.05 11.96 6.14
C CYS A 31 -12.30 11.71 4.63
N CYS A 32 -13.45 11.16 4.24
CA CYS A 32 -13.77 10.86 2.84
C CYS A 32 -14.73 11.87 2.18
N ASN A 33 -15.08 12.97 2.86
CA ASN A 33 -16.05 13.92 2.32
C ASN A 33 -15.36 14.97 1.42
N GLN A 34 -15.66 14.89 0.12
CA GLN A 34 -15.73 16.02 -0.82
C GLN A 34 -14.46 16.54 -1.54
N GLN A 35 -13.40 15.76 -1.70
CA GLN A 35 -12.36 16.09 -2.70
C GLN A 35 -12.14 14.94 -3.68
N LYS A 36 -11.72 15.26 -4.91
CA LYS A 36 -11.51 14.35 -6.05
C LYS A 36 -10.36 13.36 -5.76
N VAL A 37 -10.56 12.44 -4.82
CA VAL A 37 -9.58 11.40 -4.48
C VAL A 37 -9.38 10.51 -5.70
N LYS A 38 -8.14 10.44 -6.20
CA LYS A 38 -7.79 9.60 -7.35
C LYS A 38 -7.94 8.12 -6.99
N ARG A 39 -8.83 7.44 -7.73
CA ARG A 39 -8.98 5.98 -7.74
C ARG A 39 -8.20 5.45 -8.94
N GLY A 40 -7.29 4.50 -8.74
CA GLY A 40 -6.47 3.94 -9.81
C GLY A 40 -5.01 3.75 -9.43
N LEU A 41 -4.19 3.41 -10.43
CA LEU A 41 -2.77 3.11 -10.29
C LEU A 41 -2.01 4.28 -9.65
N TRP A 42 -1.05 3.97 -8.77
CA TRP A 42 -0.09 4.94 -8.26
C TRP A 42 0.91 5.30 -9.36
N SER A 43 1.12 6.59 -9.59
CA SER A 43 2.19 7.06 -10.46
C SER A 43 3.54 7.05 -9.72
N PRO A 44 4.68 6.97 -10.43
CA PRO A 44 6.00 7.09 -9.80
C PRO A 44 6.15 8.38 -9.01
N GLU A 45 5.61 9.49 -9.49
CA GLU A 45 5.67 10.79 -8.85
C GLU A 45 4.85 10.82 -7.54
N GLU A 46 3.72 10.10 -7.50
CA GLU A 46 2.95 9.92 -6.26
C GLU A 46 3.74 9.07 -5.24
N ASP A 47 4.38 7.99 -5.71
CA ASP A 47 5.22 7.14 -4.86
C ASP A 47 6.40 7.93 -4.28
N GLU A 48 7.10 8.74 -5.09
CA GLU A 48 8.22 9.58 -4.65
C GLU A 48 7.79 10.60 -3.59
N LYS A 49 6.65 11.26 -3.77
CA LYS A 49 6.09 12.17 -2.76
C LYS A 49 5.80 11.47 -1.45
N LEU A 50 5.20 10.27 -1.52
CA LEU A 50 4.90 9.48 -0.34
C LEU A 50 6.18 9.05 0.39
N VAL A 51 7.19 8.57 -0.36
CA VAL A 51 8.48 8.15 0.18
C VAL A 51 9.21 9.32 0.82
N SER A 52 9.34 10.44 0.11
CA SER A 52 10.00 11.65 0.60
C SER A 52 9.35 12.15 1.90
N PHE A 53 8.03 12.24 1.91
CA PHE A 53 7.29 12.70 3.09
C PHE A 53 7.53 11.80 4.30
N ILE A 54 7.38 10.48 4.15
CA ILE A 54 7.52 9.53 5.26
C ILE A 54 8.97 9.44 5.74
N THR A 55 9.94 9.50 4.82
CA THR A 55 11.36 9.46 5.20
C THR A 55 11.77 10.69 5.99
N THR A 56 11.20 11.86 5.66
CA THR A 56 11.54 13.13 6.31
C THR A 56 10.78 13.36 7.61
N ASN A 57 9.48 13.02 7.65
CA ASN A 57 8.58 13.39 8.76
C ASN A 57 8.09 12.18 9.58
N GLY A 58 8.34 10.96 9.13
CA GLY A 58 7.60 9.78 9.55
C GLY A 58 6.15 9.78 9.01
N HIS A 59 5.44 8.67 9.21
CA HIS A 59 4.05 8.56 8.75
C HIS A 59 3.03 9.12 9.75
N GLY A 60 3.36 9.19 11.05
CA GLY A 60 2.44 9.60 12.12
C GLY A 60 1.04 8.99 11.96
N CYS A 61 0.03 9.85 11.83
CA CYS A 61 -1.35 9.47 11.52
C CYS A 61 -1.60 9.43 9.99
N TRP A 62 -1.93 8.24 9.47
CA TRP A 62 -2.15 8.02 8.04
C TRP A 62 -3.25 8.88 7.41
N SER A 63 -4.24 9.34 8.17
CA SER A 63 -5.30 10.21 7.63
C SER A 63 -4.80 11.59 7.21
N GLU A 64 -3.70 12.06 7.82
CA GLU A 64 -3.13 13.38 7.53
C GLU A 64 -2.04 13.34 6.45
N VAL A 65 -1.45 12.17 6.24
CA VAL A 65 -0.38 11.97 5.25
C VAL A 65 -0.74 12.52 3.87
N PRO A 66 -1.93 12.26 3.28
CA PRO A 66 -2.21 12.77 1.94
C PRO A 66 -2.24 14.29 1.86
N GLN A 67 -2.85 14.95 2.85
CA GLN A 67 -2.92 16.40 2.90
C GLN A 67 -1.53 17.03 3.09
N LYS A 68 -0.72 16.47 4.00
CA LYS A 68 0.62 16.99 4.31
C LYS A 68 1.65 16.71 3.22
N SER A 69 1.50 15.61 2.47
CA SER A 69 2.37 15.26 1.33
C SER A 69 1.92 15.83 -0.02
N GLY A 70 0.77 16.52 -0.06
CA GLY A 70 0.20 17.03 -1.31
C GLY A 70 -0.29 15.94 -2.26
N LEU A 71 -0.71 14.78 -1.73
CA LEU A 71 -1.27 13.67 -2.48
C LEU A 71 -2.80 13.74 -2.53
N GLN A 72 -3.36 13.52 -3.71
CA GLN A 72 -4.81 13.42 -3.94
C GLN A 72 -5.31 11.98 -3.68
N ARG A 73 -4.87 11.36 -2.58
CA ARG A 73 -5.17 9.98 -2.16
C ARG A 73 -5.80 9.97 -0.76
N CYS A 74 -6.44 8.87 -0.37
CA CYS A 74 -6.90 8.70 1.01
C CYS A 74 -5.81 8.09 1.89
N GLY A 75 -5.87 8.33 3.20
CA GLY A 75 -4.87 7.84 4.14
C GLY A 75 -4.71 6.32 4.15
N LYS A 76 -5.82 5.58 4.00
CA LYS A 76 -5.80 4.11 3.85
C LYS A 76 -4.98 3.68 2.63
N SER A 77 -5.14 4.36 1.49
CA SER A 77 -4.39 4.08 0.26
C SER A 77 -2.90 4.35 0.47
N CYS A 78 -2.53 5.49 1.07
CA CYS A 78 -1.15 5.83 1.38
C CYS A 78 -0.51 4.77 2.30
N ARG A 79 -1.22 4.35 3.36
CA ARG A 79 -0.75 3.29 4.27
C ARG A 79 -0.47 2.00 3.52
N LEU A 80 -1.46 1.51 2.78
CA LEU A 80 -1.34 0.25 2.03
C LEU A 80 -0.23 0.34 0.98
N ARG A 81 -0.07 1.48 0.33
CA ARG A 81 0.99 1.66 -0.67
C ARG A 81 2.37 1.58 -0.03
N TRP A 82 2.56 2.25 1.10
CA TRP A 82 3.82 2.24 1.84
C TRP A 82 4.19 0.83 2.31
N ILE A 83 3.32 0.20 3.11
CA ILE A 83 3.65 -1.07 3.79
C ILE A 83 3.79 -2.27 2.85
N ASN A 84 3.20 -2.21 1.65
CA ASN A 84 3.23 -3.32 0.70
C ASN A 84 4.25 -3.13 -0.43
N TYR A 85 4.65 -1.89 -0.75
CA TYR A 85 5.49 -1.64 -1.92
C TYR A 85 6.68 -0.72 -1.66
N LEU A 86 6.50 0.38 -0.92
CA LEU A 86 7.51 1.45 -0.90
C LEU A 86 8.47 1.38 0.29
N ARG A 87 8.09 0.73 1.39
CA ARG A 87 8.93 0.61 2.57
C ARG A 87 10.22 -0.18 2.22
N PRO A 88 11.40 0.32 2.59
CA PRO A 88 12.69 -0.23 2.12
C PRO A 88 13.01 -1.62 2.66
N ASP A 89 12.42 -2.02 3.78
CA ASP A 89 12.61 -3.33 4.42
C ASP A 89 11.72 -4.44 3.85
N ILE A 90 10.89 -4.14 2.85
CA ILE A 90 10.06 -5.14 2.20
C ILE A 90 10.94 -6.02 1.32
N ARG A 91 11.06 -7.29 1.68
CA ARG A 91 11.74 -8.30 0.86
C ARG A 91 10.87 -8.66 -0.34
N ARG A 92 11.45 -8.54 -1.53
CA ARG A 92 10.80 -8.82 -2.81
C ARG A 92 11.39 -10.09 -3.42
N GLY A 93 10.55 -11.09 -3.64
CA GLY A 93 10.97 -12.36 -4.24
C GLY A 93 10.18 -13.53 -3.65
N ASN A 94 10.62 -14.75 -3.98
CA ASN A 94 10.06 -15.98 -3.43
C ASN A 94 10.51 -16.17 -1.98
N PHE A 95 9.71 -16.89 -1.20
CA PHE A 95 10.11 -17.35 0.12
C PHE A 95 11.20 -18.41 -0.01
N THR A 96 12.11 -18.42 0.95
CA THR A 96 13.05 -19.54 1.12
C THR A 96 12.31 -20.77 1.62
N PRO A 97 12.81 -22.01 1.38
CA PRO A 97 12.18 -23.22 1.89
C PRO A 97 11.98 -23.23 3.42
N GLN A 98 12.84 -22.54 4.15
CA GLN A 98 12.73 -22.36 5.60
C GLN A 98 11.59 -21.39 5.95
N GLU A 99 11.48 -20.26 5.25
CA GLU A 99 10.38 -19.32 5.41
C GLU A 99 9.03 -19.98 5.06
N GLU A 100 8.96 -20.77 3.98
CA GLU A 100 7.76 -21.53 3.60
C GLU A 100 7.31 -22.50 4.72
N LYS A 101 8.24 -23.26 5.30
CA LYS A 101 7.94 -24.15 6.42
C LYS A 101 7.39 -23.38 7.62
N LEU A 102 7.99 -22.24 7.95
CA LEU A 102 7.51 -21.38 9.03
C LEU A 102 6.11 -20.83 8.73
N ILE A 103 5.86 -20.38 7.51
CA ILE A 103 4.54 -19.89 7.08
C ILE A 103 3.48 -20.98 7.26
N ILE A 104 3.74 -22.21 6.79
CA ILE A 104 2.82 -23.34 6.95
C ILE A 104 2.62 -23.67 8.43
N HIS A 105 3.70 -23.74 9.22
CA HIS A 105 3.63 -24.02 10.65
C HIS A 105 2.77 -23.00 11.38
N PHE A 106 3.00 -21.71 11.14
CA PHE A 106 2.22 -20.64 11.76
C PHE A 106 0.77 -20.62 11.28
N HIS A 107 0.52 -20.88 9.99
CA HIS A 107 -0.84 -20.98 9.48
C HIS A 107 -1.63 -22.12 10.13
N ASN A 108 -1.00 -23.27 10.33
CA ASN A 108 -1.63 -24.41 11.02
C ASN A 108 -1.93 -24.11 12.49
N MET A 109 -1.06 -23.36 13.18
CA MET A 109 -1.26 -23.01 14.59
C MET A 109 -2.32 -21.92 14.81
N PHE A 110 -2.32 -20.89 13.97
CA PHE A 110 -3.10 -19.68 14.22
C PHE A 110 -4.30 -19.50 13.26
N GLY A 111 -4.37 -20.26 12.17
CA GLY A 111 -5.42 -20.15 11.16
C GLY A 111 -5.42 -18.83 10.37
N ASN A 112 -6.39 -18.70 9.47
CA ASN A 112 -6.84 -17.45 8.82
C ASN A 112 -8.24 -17.65 8.27
#